data_AF-A0A1I2I9U5-F1
#
_entry.id   AF-A0A1I2I9U5-F1
#
_cell.length_a   1.000
_cell.length_b   1.000
_cell.length_c   1.000
_cell.angle_alpha   90.00
_cell.angle_beta   90.00
_cell.angle_gamma   90.00
#
_symmetry.space_group_name_H-M   'P 1'
#
loop_
_entity.id
_entity.type
_entity.pdbx_description
1 polymer ?
#
loop_
_entity_poly.entity_id
_entity_poly.type
_entity_poly.pdbx_seq_one_letter_code
_entity_poly.pdbx_strand_id
1 'polypeptide(L)'
;MSRRLAGICAALWLSACATDPDAITSLPPCRGHCSTHTDGYEWAQRGRLSDPRACAGYTEDFERGCRDGIEDLQQLQPASRGI
;
A
#
# COMPACT_ATOMS: atom_id res chain seq x y z
N MET A 1 -46.29 -11.73 39.95
CA MET A 1 -45.52 -10.74 39.17
C MET A 1 -44.40 -11.47 38.46
N SER A 2 -44.56 -11.72 37.16
CA SER A 2 -43.61 -12.49 36.34
C SER A 2 -42.81 -11.53 35.46
N ARG A 3 -41.48 -11.55 35.56
CA ARG A 3 -40.59 -11.13 34.47
C ARG A 3 -39.55 -12.22 34.27
N ARG A 4 -39.54 -12.76 33.05
CA ARG A 4 -38.90 -14.00 32.63
C ARG A 4 -37.39 -13.81 32.46
N LEU A 5 -36.61 -14.74 33.00
CA LEU A 5 -35.24 -15.05 32.55
C LEU A 5 -35.34 -15.78 31.21
N ALA A 6 -34.76 -15.23 30.14
CA ALA A 6 -34.27 -15.96 28.96
C ALA A 6 -33.75 -14.95 27.94
N GLY A 7 -32.46 -15.01 27.65
CA GLY A 7 -31.84 -14.16 26.65
C GLY A 7 -30.36 -14.48 26.51
N ILE A 8 -30.08 -15.72 26.09
CA ILE A 8 -28.77 -16.16 25.63
C ILE A 8 -28.38 -15.25 24.47
N CYS A 9 -27.46 -14.32 24.69
CA CYS A 9 -26.69 -13.69 23.61
C CYS A 9 -25.24 -14.03 23.85
N ALA A 10 -24.81 -15.12 23.23
CA ALA A 10 -23.40 -15.42 23.02
C ALA A 10 -22.78 -14.26 22.23
N ALA A 11 -22.18 -13.31 22.94
CA ALA A 11 -21.34 -12.28 22.34
C ALA A 11 -20.03 -12.95 21.94
N LEU A 12 -20.03 -13.53 20.74
CA LEU A 12 -18.85 -14.02 20.05
C LEU A 12 -17.91 -12.83 19.86
N TRP A 13 -16.83 -12.81 20.64
CA TRP A 13 -15.71 -11.90 20.49
C TRP A 13 -14.97 -12.22 19.19
N LEU A 14 -15.45 -11.67 18.08
CA LEU A 14 -14.68 -11.57 16.86
C LEU A 14 -13.64 -10.46 17.08
N SER A 15 -12.46 -10.85 17.57
CA SER A 15 -11.25 -10.02 17.51
C SER A 15 -10.99 -9.69 16.04
N ALA A 16 -11.48 -8.54 15.61
CA ALA A 16 -11.09 -7.94 14.35
C ALA A 16 -9.59 -7.65 14.43
N CYS A 17 -8.79 -8.26 13.55
CA CYS A 17 -7.48 -7.70 13.24
C CYS A 17 -7.73 -6.29 12.70
N ALA A 18 -7.48 -5.28 13.52
CA ALA A 18 -7.33 -3.91 13.05
C ALA A 18 -6.07 -3.91 12.18
N THR A 19 -6.24 -4.06 10.87
CA THR A 19 -5.19 -3.75 9.91
C THR A 19 -4.96 -2.24 10.04
N ASP A 20 -3.85 -1.83 10.69
CA ASP A 20 -3.43 -0.44 10.76
C ASP A 20 -3.41 0.14 9.33
N PRO A 21 -4.31 1.09 9.00
CA PRO A 21 -4.32 1.71 7.68
C PRO A 21 -3.10 2.64 7.47
N ASP A 22 -2.27 2.84 8.51
CA ASP A 22 -1.17 3.81 8.56
C ASP A 22 0.20 3.27 8.13
N ALA A 23 0.29 2.01 7.68
CA ALA A 23 1.54 1.51 7.06
C ALA A 23 1.84 2.11 5.66
N ILE A 24 1.16 3.19 5.26
CA ILE A 24 1.33 3.88 3.97
C ILE A 24 2.38 5.01 4.05
N THR A 25 2.81 5.42 5.23
CA THR A 25 3.53 6.70 5.34
C THR A 25 5.05 6.54 5.41
N SER A 26 5.70 7.04 4.34
CA SER A 26 7.13 7.33 4.18
C SER A 26 8.04 6.17 3.76
N LEU A 27 7.94 5.78 2.49
CA LEU A 27 9.13 5.31 1.78
C LEU A 27 10.22 6.39 1.91
N PRO A 28 11.43 6.05 2.41
CA PRO A 28 12.52 7.01 2.43
C PRO A 28 12.81 7.56 1.02
N PRO A 29 13.25 8.83 0.92
CA PRO A 29 13.68 9.39 -0.35
C PRO A 29 14.79 8.51 -0.96
N CYS A 30 14.90 8.50 -2.29
CA CYS A 30 15.94 7.75 -2.95
C CYS A 30 17.33 8.20 -2.45
N ARG A 31 18.23 7.24 -2.20
CA ARG A 31 19.60 7.49 -1.73
C ARG A 31 20.60 6.78 -2.63
N GLY A 32 21.70 7.47 -2.96
CA GLY A 32 22.75 6.93 -3.81
C GLY A 32 22.52 7.26 -5.29
N HIS A 33 22.35 6.23 -6.11
CA HIS A 33 22.06 6.38 -7.53
C HIS A 33 20.57 6.63 -7.73
N CYS A 34 20.21 7.87 -8.04
CA CYS A 34 18.82 8.35 -8.18
C CYS A 34 18.67 9.18 -9.45
N SER A 35 19.36 8.77 -10.52
CA SER A 35 19.47 9.58 -11.74
C SER A 35 19.06 8.84 -13.00
N THR A 36 19.00 7.50 -12.96
CA THR A 36 18.68 6.68 -14.12
C THR A 36 17.24 6.17 -14.07
N HIS A 37 16.73 5.75 -15.24
CA HIS A 37 15.45 5.07 -15.35
C HIS A 37 15.35 3.83 -14.45
N THR A 38 16.36 2.97 -14.49
CA THR A 38 16.42 1.77 -13.65
C THR A 38 16.35 2.10 -12.16
N ASP A 39 17.07 3.13 -11.71
CA ASP A 39 17.03 3.56 -10.29
C ASP A 39 15.61 3.93 -9.85
N GLY A 40 14.89 4.68 -10.71
CA GLY A 40 13.52 5.10 -10.45
C GLY A 40 12.56 3.92 -10.39
N TYR A 41 12.67 3.00 -11.35
CA TYR A 41 11.86 1.80 -11.41
C TYR A 41 12.04 0.94 -10.15
N GLU A 42 13.29 0.62 -9.79
CA GLU A 42 13.58 -0.21 -8.63
C GLU A 42 13.14 0.44 -7.31
N TRP A 43 13.26 1.76 -7.20
CA TRP A 43 12.79 2.50 -6.02
C TRP A 43 11.27 2.38 -5.86
N ALA A 44 10.52 2.53 -6.95
CA ALA A 44 9.07 2.33 -6.94
C ALA A 44 8.67 0.90 -6.55
N GLN A 45 9.31 -0.11 -7.14
CA GLN A 45 9.06 -1.52 -6.82
C GLN A 45 9.33 -1.85 -5.36
N ARG A 46 10.51 -1.44 -4.85
CA ARG A 46 10.93 -1.70 -3.47
C ARG A 46 9.99 -1.05 -2.46
N GLY A 47 9.53 0.15 -2.77
CA GLY A 47 8.60 0.89 -1.94
C GLY A 47 7.13 0.54 -2.12
N ARG A 48 6.81 -0.31 -3.10
CA ARG A 48 5.44 -0.64 -3.50
C ARG A 48 4.61 0.61 -3.71
N LEU A 49 5.21 1.61 -4.37
CA LEU A 49 4.57 2.90 -4.59
C LEU A 49 3.30 2.73 -5.42
N SER A 50 2.27 3.49 -5.05
CA SER A 50 0.99 3.51 -5.77
C SER A 50 0.62 4.90 -6.28
N ASP A 51 1.27 5.95 -5.77
CA ASP A 51 1.02 7.34 -6.17
C ASP A 51 2.16 7.87 -7.05
N PRO A 52 1.92 8.16 -8.34
CA PRO A 52 2.94 8.69 -9.24
C PRO A 52 3.49 10.07 -8.83
N ARG A 53 2.80 10.80 -7.94
CA ARG A 53 3.32 12.06 -7.37
C ARG A 53 4.59 11.85 -6.54
N ALA A 54 4.81 10.64 -6.03
CA ALA A 54 6.02 10.30 -5.29
C ALA A 54 7.29 10.32 -6.16
N CYS A 55 7.15 10.21 -7.48
CA CYS A 55 8.26 10.22 -8.42
C CYS A 55 8.83 11.62 -8.71
N ALA A 56 8.16 12.69 -8.25
CA ALA A 56 8.55 14.05 -8.57
C ALA A 56 9.83 14.50 -7.82
N GLY A 57 10.59 15.41 -8.44
CA GLY A 57 11.74 16.06 -7.80
C GLY A 57 13.08 15.35 -8.03
N TYR A 58 13.12 14.42 -9.00
CA TYR A 58 14.33 13.73 -9.44
C TYR A 58 14.62 14.06 -10.92
N THR A 59 15.63 13.42 -11.52
CA THR A 59 15.92 13.60 -12.95
C THR A 59 14.77 13.04 -13.80
N GLU A 60 14.58 13.57 -15.01
CA GLU A 60 13.53 13.11 -15.93
C GLU A 60 13.56 11.58 -16.15
N ASP A 61 14.75 11.01 -16.33
CA ASP A 61 14.92 9.57 -16.50
C ASP A 61 14.46 8.79 -15.28
N PHE A 62 14.83 9.24 -14.08
CA PHE A 62 14.37 8.63 -12.84
C PHE A 62 12.86 8.73 -12.68
N GLU A 63 12.27 9.91 -12.93
CA GLU A 63 10.82 10.10 -12.81
C GLU A 63 10.05 9.15 -13.73
N ARG A 64 10.54 8.97 -14.96
CA ARG A 64 9.96 8.06 -15.95
C ARG A 64 10.01 6.61 -15.47
N GLY A 65 11.17 6.13 -15.03
CA GLY A 65 11.29 4.76 -14.51
C GLY A 65 10.45 4.50 -13.26
N CYS A 66 10.36 5.49 -12.36
CA CYS A 66 9.50 5.41 -11.19
C CYS A 66 8.01 5.27 -11.56
N ARG A 67 7.54 6.02 -12.57
CA ARG A 67 6.16 5.91 -13.06
C ARG A 67 5.89 4.54 -13.68
N ASP A 68 6.82 4.02 -14.47
CA ASP A 68 6.70 2.69 -15.07
C ASP A 68 6.61 1.60 -13.99
N GLY A 69 7.41 1.69 -12.91
CA GLY A 69 7.33 0.76 -11.78
C GLY A 69 5.98 0.82 -11.05
N ILE A 70 5.44 2.03 -10.84
CA ILE A 70 4.10 2.19 -10.25
C ILE A 70 3.03 1.56 -11.13
N GLU A 71 3.11 1.76 -12.45
CA GLU A 71 2.17 1.16 -13.40
C GLU A 71 2.22 -0.37 -13.31
N ASP A 72 3.41 -0.98 -13.31
CA ASP A 72 3.58 -2.42 -13.17
C ASP A 72 2.96 -2.94 -11.86
N LEU A 73 3.20 -2.26 -10.73
CA LEU A 73 2.59 -2.62 -9.45
C LEU A 73 1.06 -2.58 -9.51
N GLN A 74 0.50 -1.55 -10.16
CA GLN A 74 -0.94 -1.41 -10.32
C GLN A 74 -1.52 -2.51 -11.21
N GLN A 75 -0.82 -2.92 -12.26
CA GLN A 75 -1.24 -4.02 -13.14
C GLN A 75 -1.25 -5.37 -12.43
N LEU A 76 -0.39 -5.57 -11.42
CA LEU A 76 -0.36 -6.78 -10.60
C LEU A 76 -1.45 -6.80 -9.50
N GLN A 77 -1.94 -5.64 -9.06
CA GLN A 77 -2.95 -5.52 -8.00
C GLN A 77 -4.38 -6.03 -8.32
N PRO A 78 -4.95 -5.96 -9.54
CA PRO A 78 -6.31 -6.48 -9.79
C PRO A 78 -6.43 -7.99 -9.57
N ALA A 79 -5.35 -8.77 -9.73
CA ALA A 79 -5.34 -10.20 -9.40
C ALA A 79 -5.43 -10.48 -7.88
N SER A 80 -5.23 -9.47 -7.03
CA SER A 80 -5.15 -9.62 -5.57
C SER A 80 -6.40 -9.13 -4.83
N ARG A 81 -7.37 -8.52 -5.53
CA ARG A 81 -8.50 -7.80 -4.90
C ARG A 81 -9.90 -8.42 -5.14
N GLY A 82 -9.96 -9.69 -5.56
CA GLY A 82 -11.24 -10.39 -5.69
C GLY A 82 -11.11 -11.89 -5.93
N ILE A 83 -11.21 -12.67 -4.85
CA ILE A 83 -11.94 -13.94 -4.78
C ILE A 83 -12.86 -13.90 -3.56
#